data_AF-A0A1A8E7L6-F1
#
_entry.id   AF-A0A1A8E7L6-F1
#
_cell.length_a   1.000
_cell.length_b   1.000
_cell.length_c   1.000
_cell.angle_alpha   90.00
_cell.angle_beta   90.00
_cell.angle_gamma   90.00
#
_symmetry.space_group_name_H-M   'P 1'
#
loop_
_entity.id
_entity.type
_entity.pdbx_description
1 polymer ?
#
loop_
_entity_poly.entity_id
_entity_poly.type
_entity_poly.pdbx_seq_one_letter_code
_entity_poly.pdbx_strand_id
1 'polypeptide(L)'
;MTGRHCDIHQMTGNYMWDEVSEKEFLIGTNPDSRLPLWWEGSEPLWVTLQKLGRNVFMYYWPGCEVEILGVRPTICKEYVYNPSEEDLIQSFNDSLNVLSSGLADMAAVYFEKIDVEGHHFGPDSHQVRAAVKHLDLALQTLNRKIKDTNMEKRLNVMLFSDHGMTKIKWMEKVIELDKYIHMSDIVKMMDRGPVVSLWTKNNTYQKVYAALSQVPNMKVYGRQDIPKRFHYRNGKFVSHLTLVAEPGWFIAENKEKLPFWKNDSGPPSAWQNGWHGYDNQFVDMRGFFLAAGPDFKQNVRAAPIQAVDIYNLMCWTLRVDPLPNNGSWSRVEFLLNSSDDLFQTRKLWTRFFCLLGFLLSYMKV
;
A
#
# COMPACT_ATOMS: atom_id res chain seq x y z
N MET A 1 1.84 -6.73 -0.11
CA MET A 1 1.92 -8.18 0.23
C MET A 1 1.28 -9.12 -0.82
N THR A 2 0.56 -8.65 -1.84
CA THR A 2 -0.11 -9.52 -2.84
C THR A 2 0.52 -9.49 -4.23
N GLY A 3 1.30 -8.45 -4.54
CA GLY A 3 1.80 -8.20 -5.91
C GLY A 3 0.71 -7.84 -6.92
N ARG A 4 -0.51 -7.55 -6.46
CA ARG A 4 -1.68 -7.24 -7.29
C ARG A 4 -1.94 -5.75 -7.34
N HIS A 5 -2.62 -5.30 -8.39
CA HIS A 5 -3.19 -3.96 -8.44
C HIS A 5 -4.50 -3.85 -7.65
N CYS A 6 -4.93 -2.62 -7.38
CA CYS A 6 -6.10 -2.31 -6.56
C CYS A 6 -7.41 -2.86 -7.12
N ASP A 7 -7.55 -2.89 -8.45
CA ASP A 7 -8.72 -3.48 -9.09
C ASP A 7 -8.85 -4.99 -8.94
N ILE A 8 -7.77 -5.69 -8.57
CA ILE A 8 -7.75 -7.13 -8.36
C ILE A 8 -7.80 -7.46 -6.86
N HIS A 9 -6.95 -6.84 -6.03
CA HIS A 9 -6.99 -7.10 -4.58
C HIS A 9 -8.11 -6.35 -3.85
N GLN A 10 -8.90 -5.55 -4.56
CA GLN A 10 -10.12 -4.86 -4.12
C GLN A 10 -9.94 -3.73 -3.11
N MET A 11 -8.81 -3.62 -2.42
CA MET A 11 -8.47 -2.45 -1.60
C MET A 11 -8.24 -1.20 -2.49
N THR A 12 -9.30 -0.44 -2.77
CA THR A 12 -9.27 0.76 -3.64
C THR A 12 -9.03 2.06 -2.87
N GLY A 13 -9.07 2.05 -1.54
CA GLY A 13 -8.73 3.22 -0.74
C GLY A 13 -8.91 2.98 0.75
N ASN A 14 -8.54 3.98 1.55
CA ASN A 14 -8.71 3.95 3.00
C ASN A 14 -10.16 4.15 3.46
N TYR A 15 -11.01 4.63 2.54
CA TYR A 15 -12.44 4.84 2.74
C TYR A 15 -13.18 4.25 1.54
N MET A 16 -13.92 3.17 1.79
CA MET A 16 -14.67 2.45 0.75
C MET A 16 -16.09 2.17 1.24
N TRP A 17 -16.99 1.92 0.29
CA TRP A 17 -18.36 1.58 0.56
C TRP A 17 -18.80 0.45 -0.37
N ASP A 18 -19.54 -0.51 0.18
CA ASP A 18 -20.13 -1.62 -0.57
C ASP A 18 -21.62 -1.36 -0.74
N GLU A 19 -22.06 -1.07 -1.96
CA GLU A 19 -23.45 -0.73 -2.28
C GLU A 19 -24.45 -1.84 -1.92
N VAL A 20 -24.00 -3.10 -1.91
CA VAL A 20 -24.86 -4.27 -1.67
C VAL A 20 -25.12 -4.48 -0.18
N SER A 21 -24.06 -4.47 0.64
CA SER A 21 -24.19 -4.66 2.09
C SER A 21 -24.38 -3.36 2.87
N GLU A 22 -24.24 -2.21 2.20
CA GLU A 22 -24.21 -0.85 2.76
C GLU A 22 -23.08 -0.60 3.77
N LYS A 23 -22.15 -1.56 3.90
CA LYS A 23 -21.04 -1.48 4.84
C LYS A 23 -19.97 -0.50 4.38
N GLU A 24 -19.27 0.05 5.35
CA GLU A 24 -18.21 1.03 5.14
C GLU A 24 -16.88 0.46 5.62
N PHE A 25 -15.85 0.65 4.81
CA PHE A 25 -14.47 0.50 5.25
C PHE A 25 -13.97 1.89 5.64
N LEU A 26 -13.78 2.15 6.93
CA LEU A 26 -13.15 3.37 7.43
C LEU A 26 -11.88 2.94 8.17
N ILE A 27 -10.71 3.07 7.52
CA ILE A 27 -9.45 2.53 8.03
C ILE A 27 -9.23 2.90 9.51
N GLY A 28 -9.04 1.90 10.36
CA GLY A 28 -8.79 2.07 11.80
C GLY A 28 -9.90 2.78 12.60
N THR A 29 -11.04 3.07 11.99
CA THR A 29 -12.09 3.92 12.58
C THR A 29 -13.34 3.12 12.93
N ASN A 30 -13.76 2.18 12.09
CA ASN A 30 -14.94 1.37 12.34
C ASN A 30 -14.64 -0.15 12.36
N PRO A 31 -15.42 -0.95 13.11
CA PRO A 31 -15.22 -2.40 13.17
C PRO A 31 -15.37 -3.10 11.81
N ASP A 32 -16.21 -2.55 10.93
CA ASP A 32 -16.44 -3.12 9.59
C ASP A 32 -15.19 -3.12 8.72
N SER A 33 -14.19 -2.25 8.99
CA SER A 33 -12.89 -2.30 8.30
C SER A 33 -12.13 -3.62 8.47
N ARG A 34 -12.46 -4.40 9.52
CA ARG A 34 -11.87 -5.73 9.78
C ARG A 34 -12.64 -6.90 9.14
N LEU A 35 -13.66 -6.62 8.33
CA LEU A 35 -14.42 -7.67 7.66
C LEU A 35 -13.63 -8.29 6.50
N PRO A 36 -13.63 -9.62 6.34
CA PRO A 36 -12.93 -10.29 5.24
C PRO A 36 -13.33 -9.78 3.85
N LEU A 37 -14.57 -9.33 3.69
CA LEU A 37 -15.14 -8.87 2.41
C LEU A 37 -14.30 -7.80 1.67
N TRP A 38 -13.47 -7.02 2.38
CA TRP A 38 -12.60 -6.00 1.80
C TRP A 38 -11.25 -6.54 1.32
N TRP A 39 -10.84 -7.69 1.85
CA TRP A 39 -9.46 -8.20 1.77
C TRP A 39 -9.34 -9.50 0.96
N GLU A 40 -10.45 -10.16 0.65
CA GLU A 40 -10.48 -11.47 -0.02
C GLU A 40 -10.25 -11.41 -1.54
N GLY A 41 -10.12 -10.22 -2.12
CA GLY A 41 -9.84 -10.07 -3.56
C GLY A 41 -8.53 -10.71 -4.01
N SER A 42 -7.56 -10.90 -3.10
CA SER A 42 -6.29 -11.57 -3.39
C SER A 42 -5.67 -12.15 -2.13
N GLU A 43 -5.01 -13.30 -2.28
CA GLU A 43 -4.24 -13.91 -1.19
C GLU A 43 -2.91 -13.16 -0.96
N PRO A 44 -2.68 -12.57 0.23
CA PRO A 44 -1.40 -11.96 0.56
C PRO A 44 -0.36 -13.03 0.92
N LEU A 45 0.92 -12.71 0.74
CA LEU A 45 2.05 -13.60 0.99
C LEU A 45 2.03 -14.26 2.37
N TRP A 46 1.62 -13.53 3.41
CA TRP A 46 1.55 -14.08 4.76
C TRP A 46 0.49 -15.19 4.89
N VAL A 47 -0.62 -15.11 4.15
CA VAL A 47 -1.61 -16.19 4.07
C VAL A 47 -1.00 -17.39 3.35
N THR A 48 -0.29 -17.15 2.24
CA THR A 48 0.41 -18.22 1.51
C THR A 48 1.40 -18.96 2.40
N LEU A 49 2.18 -18.23 3.22
CA LEU A 49 3.11 -18.82 4.18
C LEU A 49 2.39 -19.68 5.22
N GLN A 50 1.33 -19.14 5.84
CA GLN A 50 0.54 -19.88 6.84
C GLN A 50 -0.06 -21.16 6.27
N LYS A 51 -0.59 -21.12 5.04
CA LYS A 51 -1.12 -22.31 4.33
C LYS A 51 -0.05 -23.36 4.05
N LEU A 52 1.22 -22.94 3.91
CA LEU A 52 2.37 -23.82 3.77
C LEU A 52 2.97 -24.28 5.12
N GLY A 53 2.31 -23.97 6.24
CA GLY A 53 2.78 -24.32 7.59
C GLY A 53 3.96 -23.46 8.07
N ARG A 54 4.17 -22.29 7.45
CA ARG A 54 5.26 -21.36 7.77
C ARG A 54 4.74 -20.18 8.56
N ASN A 55 5.28 -20.00 9.76
CA ASN A 55 4.77 -19.02 10.71
C ASN A 55 5.15 -17.60 10.33
N VAL A 56 4.27 -16.65 10.63
CA VAL A 56 4.47 -15.23 10.33
C VAL A 56 4.27 -14.36 11.57
N PHE A 57 5.15 -13.38 11.73
CA PHE A 57 5.05 -12.32 12.73
C PHE A 57 4.72 -11.00 12.04
N MET A 58 3.67 -10.33 12.49
CA MET A 58 3.23 -9.05 11.94
C MET A 58 3.11 -8.03 13.07
N TYR A 59 3.79 -6.89 12.90
CA TYR A 59 3.76 -5.77 13.82
C TYR A 59 3.12 -4.58 13.11
N TYR A 60 1.88 -4.24 13.51
CA TYR A 60 1.08 -3.12 13.00
C TYR A 60 0.76 -3.18 11.50
N TRP A 61 1.11 -4.28 10.83
CA TRP A 61 0.99 -4.37 9.39
C TRP A 61 -0.49 -4.47 8.98
N PRO A 62 -0.97 -3.62 8.04
CA PRO A 62 -2.36 -3.61 7.61
C PRO A 62 -2.85 -4.99 7.17
N GLY A 63 -3.96 -5.43 7.77
CA GLY A 63 -4.57 -6.74 7.53
C GLY A 63 -4.15 -7.84 8.50
N CYS A 64 -3.20 -7.62 9.43
CA CYS A 64 -2.88 -8.65 10.44
C CYS A 64 -4.04 -8.96 11.39
N GLU A 65 -4.89 -7.95 11.63
CA GLU A 65 -6.09 -8.02 12.47
C GLU A 65 -7.30 -8.61 11.75
N VAL A 66 -7.13 -9.05 10.49
CA VAL A 66 -8.21 -9.56 9.65
C VAL A 66 -7.98 -11.03 9.37
N GLU A 67 -9.06 -11.81 9.44
CA GLU A 67 -9.06 -13.17 8.91
C GLU A 67 -9.23 -13.09 7.40
N ILE A 68 -8.14 -13.28 6.65
CA ILE A 68 -8.17 -13.20 5.18
C ILE A 68 -8.23 -14.63 4.64
N LEU A 69 -9.29 -14.96 3.90
CA LEU A 69 -9.50 -16.28 3.32
C LEU A 69 -9.48 -17.41 4.38
N GLY A 70 -10.05 -17.14 5.56
CA GLY A 70 -10.10 -18.08 6.68
C GLY A 70 -8.77 -18.26 7.42
N VAL A 71 -7.78 -17.39 7.20
CA VAL A 71 -6.43 -17.53 7.77
C VAL A 71 -6.04 -16.28 8.57
N ARG A 72 -5.41 -16.49 9.72
CA ARG A 72 -4.77 -15.45 10.54
C ARG A 72 -3.26 -15.65 10.63
N PRO A 73 -2.47 -14.58 10.79
CA PRO A 73 -1.04 -14.71 11.07
C PRO A 73 -0.80 -15.39 12.42
N THR A 74 0.36 -16.05 12.58
CA THR A 74 0.72 -16.76 13.83
C THR A 74 0.83 -15.78 14.99
N ILE A 75 1.42 -14.61 14.72
CA ILE A 75 1.54 -13.52 15.69
C ILE A 75 1.18 -12.22 14.99
N CYS A 76 0.20 -11.49 15.52
CA CYS A 76 -0.15 -10.13 15.13
C CYS A 76 -0.09 -9.24 16.36
N LYS A 77 0.72 -8.17 16.30
CA LYS A 77 0.61 -7.04 17.20
C LYS A 77 -0.32 -6.03 16.52
N GLU A 78 -1.49 -5.84 17.13
CA GLU A 78 -2.53 -4.94 16.62
C GLU A 78 -2.03 -3.50 16.57
N TYR A 79 -2.48 -2.76 15.58
CA TYR A 79 -2.04 -1.40 15.33
C TYR A 79 -2.35 -0.46 16.52
N VAL A 80 -1.37 0.37 16.86
CA VAL A 80 -1.53 1.48 17.81
C VAL A 80 -1.06 2.76 17.13
N TYR A 81 -1.87 3.81 17.27
CA TYR A 81 -1.62 5.11 16.63
C TYR A 81 -0.39 5.83 17.18
N ASN A 82 0.42 6.35 16.26
CA ASN A 82 1.62 7.15 16.44
C ASN A 82 2.63 6.51 17.41
N PRO A 83 3.19 5.33 17.07
CA PRO A 83 4.15 4.63 17.90
C PRO A 83 5.44 5.42 18.07
N SER A 84 6.08 5.21 19.23
CA SER A 84 7.34 5.84 19.57
C SER A 84 8.53 5.19 18.84
N GLU A 85 9.70 5.83 18.91
CA GLU A 85 10.94 5.21 18.43
C GLU A 85 11.30 3.95 19.24
N GLU A 86 10.97 3.93 20.54
CA GLU A 86 11.19 2.77 21.42
C GLU A 86 10.33 1.58 20.96
N ASP A 87 9.07 1.82 20.60
CA ASP A 87 8.19 0.80 20.03
C ASP A 87 8.77 0.20 18.75
N LEU A 88 9.33 1.03 17.86
CA LEU A 88 10.00 0.56 16.65
C LEU A 88 11.23 -0.30 16.97
N ILE A 89 12.10 0.14 17.88
CA ILE A 89 13.28 -0.62 18.30
C ILE A 89 12.85 -1.95 18.95
N GLN A 90 11.79 -1.95 19.74
CA GLN A 90 11.25 -3.16 20.34
C GLN A 90 10.69 -4.11 19.27
N SER A 91 10.01 -3.60 18.24
CA SER A 91 9.53 -4.40 17.12
C SER A 91 10.67 -5.10 16.37
N PHE A 92 11.84 -4.45 16.25
CA PHE A 92 13.04 -5.05 15.68
C PHE A 92 13.60 -6.16 16.57
N ASN A 93 13.63 -5.96 17.89
CA ASN A 93 14.04 -6.99 18.85
C ASN A 93 13.14 -8.23 18.74
N ASP A 94 11.83 -8.02 18.78
CA ASP A 94 10.84 -9.08 18.70
C ASP A 94 10.97 -9.83 17.37
N SER A 95 11.10 -9.09 16.26
CA SER A 95 11.30 -9.67 14.93
C SER A 95 12.56 -10.55 14.86
N LEU A 96 13.71 -10.07 15.34
CA LEU A 96 14.94 -10.87 15.35
C LEU A 96 14.82 -12.09 16.26
N ASN A 97 14.15 -11.97 17.41
CA ASN A 97 13.95 -13.07 18.34
C ASN A 97 13.08 -14.18 17.71
N VAL A 98 11.94 -13.83 17.11
CA VAL A 98 11.06 -14.84 16.49
C VAL A 98 11.68 -15.50 15.26
N LEU A 99 12.48 -14.75 14.50
CA LEU A 99 13.19 -15.28 13.33
C LEU A 99 14.38 -16.17 13.73
N SER A 100 15.18 -15.76 14.72
CA SER A 100 16.34 -16.54 15.16
C SER A 100 15.97 -17.82 15.91
N SER A 101 14.86 -17.81 16.66
CA SER A 101 14.33 -18.98 17.38
C SER A 101 13.53 -19.94 16.48
N GLY A 102 13.23 -19.56 15.23
CA GLY A 102 12.41 -20.36 14.32
C GLY A 102 10.91 -20.34 14.64
N LEU A 103 10.47 -19.42 15.50
CA LEU A 103 9.04 -19.21 15.78
C LEU A 103 8.31 -18.58 14.59
N ALA A 104 9.01 -17.85 13.72
CA ALA A 104 8.49 -17.31 12.47
C ALA A 104 9.52 -17.42 11.34
N ASP A 105 9.02 -17.53 10.11
CA ASP A 105 9.78 -17.49 8.86
C ASP A 105 9.89 -16.09 8.26
N MET A 106 8.93 -15.22 8.59
CA MET A 106 8.83 -13.85 8.10
C MET A 106 8.35 -12.93 9.22
N ALA A 107 8.99 -11.77 9.33
CA ALA A 107 8.51 -10.66 10.14
C ALA A 107 8.15 -9.48 9.23
N ALA A 108 7.01 -8.84 9.47
CA ALA A 108 6.58 -7.63 8.78
C ALA A 108 6.28 -6.54 9.80
N VAL A 109 6.93 -5.38 9.67
CA VAL A 109 6.84 -4.25 10.61
C VAL A 109 6.36 -3.02 9.86
N TYR A 110 5.33 -2.35 10.39
CA TYR A 110 4.82 -1.07 9.91
C TYR A 110 5.18 0.06 10.89
N PHE A 111 5.56 1.22 10.36
CA PHE A 111 5.91 2.42 11.14
C PHE A 111 5.45 3.68 10.41
N GLU A 112 4.56 4.44 11.02
CA GLU A 112 3.83 5.55 10.37
C GLU A 112 4.45 6.94 10.61
N LYS A 113 5.42 7.07 11.52
CA LYS A 113 5.80 8.37 12.08
C LYS A 113 6.15 9.43 11.04
N ILE A 114 6.83 9.05 9.96
CA ILE A 114 7.22 9.97 8.89
C ILE A 114 6.00 10.51 8.14
N ASP A 115 4.99 9.68 7.90
CA ASP A 115 3.74 10.08 7.26
C ASP A 115 2.96 11.06 8.15
N VAL A 116 2.83 10.73 9.45
CA VAL A 116 2.19 11.60 10.46
C VAL A 116 2.84 12.98 10.50
N GLU A 117 4.18 13.06 10.57
CA GLU A 117 4.89 14.35 10.56
C GLU A 117 4.76 15.06 9.20
N GLY A 118 4.70 14.30 8.11
CA GLY A 118 4.49 14.82 6.75
C GLY A 118 3.12 15.47 6.58
N HIS A 119 2.07 14.85 7.10
CA HIS A 119 0.72 15.42 7.18
C HIS A 119 0.71 16.69 8.03
N HIS A 120 1.18 16.63 9.27
CA HIS A 120 1.12 17.76 10.20
C HIS A 120 1.95 18.97 9.77
N PHE A 121 3.17 18.75 9.26
CA PHE A 121 4.14 19.84 9.05
C PHE A 121 4.57 20.03 7.59
N GLY A 122 4.22 19.10 6.71
CA GLY A 122 4.60 19.11 5.30
C GLY A 122 5.94 18.41 5.05
N PRO A 123 6.18 17.95 3.80
CA PRO A 123 7.33 17.09 3.46
C PRO A 123 8.69 17.77 3.66
N ASP A 124 8.78 19.10 3.50
CA ASP A 124 10.03 19.86 3.62
C ASP A 124 10.31 20.38 5.05
N SER A 125 9.55 19.92 6.03
CA SER A 125 9.62 20.42 7.40
C SER A 125 10.85 19.93 8.17
N HIS A 126 11.20 20.62 9.26
CA HIS A 126 12.27 20.14 10.15
C HIS A 126 11.84 18.88 10.92
N GLN A 127 10.54 18.72 11.16
CA GLN A 127 9.93 17.59 11.86
C GLN A 127 10.08 16.31 11.03
N VAL A 128 9.78 16.36 9.74
CA VAL A 128 10.02 15.22 8.83
C VAL A 128 11.52 14.89 8.78
N ARG A 129 12.41 15.89 8.67
CA ARG A 129 13.87 15.65 8.74
C ARG A 129 14.31 15.02 10.06
N ALA A 130 13.71 15.42 11.19
CA ALA A 130 13.99 14.82 12.48
C ALA A 130 13.49 13.37 12.52
N ALA A 131 12.25 13.10 12.12
CA ALA A 131 11.68 11.75 12.08
C ALA A 131 12.50 10.80 11.21
N VAL A 132 13.00 11.25 10.06
CA VAL A 132 13.91 10.46 9.20
C VAL A 132 15.23 10.16 9.92
N LYS A 133 15.82 11.12 10.65
CA LYS A 133 17.02 10.88 11.46
C LYS A 133 16.78 9.86 12.57
N HIS A 134 15.63 9.92 13.25
CA HIS A 134 15.24 8.94 14.27
C HIS A 134 15.07 7.54 13.68
N LEU A 135 14.43 7.42 12.51
CA LEU A 135 14.36 6.15 11.78
C LEU A 135 15.76 5.60 11.45
N ASP A 136 16.67 6.47 10.96
CA ASP A 136 18.04 6.05 10.66
C ASP A 136 18.77 5.51 11.91
N LEU A 137 18.63 6.17 13.07
CA LEU A 137 19.19 5.68 14.34
C LEU A 137 18.60 4.33 14.77
N ALA A 138 17.29 4.13 14.59
CA ALA A 138 16.64 2.85 14.84
C ALA A 138 17.17 1.75 13.89
N LEU A 139 17.38 2.06 12.61
CA LEU A 139 17.96 1.13 11.64
C LEU A 139 19.44 0.82 11.93
N GLN A 140 20.22 1.77 12.42
CA GLN A 140 21.58 1.51 12.91
C GLN A 140 21.56 0.53 14.10
N THR A 141 20.55 0.64 14.97
CA THR A 141 20.34 -0.30 16.08
C THR A 141 19.94 -1.69 15.60
N LEU A 142 19.05 -1.79 14.60
CA LEU A 142 18.73 -3.05 13.93
C LEU A 142 20.00 -3.70 13.34
N ASN A 143 20.81 -2.94 12.62
CA ASN A 143 22.06 -3.44 12.02
C ASN A 143 23.05 -3.98 13.06
N ARG A 144 23.22 -3.29 14.20
CA ARG A 144 24.03 -3.81 15.31
C ARG A 144 23.47 -5.11 15.85
N LYS A 145 22.16 -5.18 16.10
CA LYS A 145 21.52 -6.38 16.63
C LYS A 145 21.62 -7.57 15.70
N ILE A 146 21.48 -7.37 14.38
CA ILE A 146 21.69 -8.43 13.38
C ILE A 146 23.11 -9.02 13.48
N LYS A 147 24.12 -8.18 13.74
CA LYS A 147 25.51 -8.62 13.96
C LYS A 147 25.64 -9.38 15.27
N ASP A 148 25.13 -8.81 16.36
CA ASP A 148 25.22 -9.38 17.70
C ASP A 148 24.52 -10.76 17.77
N THR A 149 23.46 -10.98 16.98
CA THR A 149 22.76 -12.27 16.87
C THR A 149 23.29 -13.17 15.75
N ASN A 150 24.39 -12.81 15.08
CA ASN A 150 25.01 -13.56 13.98
C ASN A 150 24.05 -13.86 12.80
N MET A 151 23.10 -12.97 12.53
CA MET A 151 22.06 -13.16 11.50
C MET A 151 22.44 -12.58 10.13
N GLU A 152 23.58 -11.89 9.99
CA GLU A 152 23.98 -11.20 8.75
C GLU A 152 23.97 -12.07 7.49
N LYS A 153 24.34 -13.36 7.62
CA LYS A 153 24.40 -14.32 6.50
C LYS A 153 23.11 -15.10 6.28
N ARG A 154 22.07 -14.83 7.08
CA ARG A 154 20.83 -15.62 7.13
C ARG A 154 19.56 -14.78 7.04
N LEU A 155 19.65 -13.46 7.20
CA LEU A 155 18.52 -12.56 7.20
C LEU A 155 18.54 -11.65 5.97
N ASN A 156 17.44 -11.65 5.23
CA ASN A 156 17.15 -10.62 4.25
C ASN A 156 16.23 -9.57 4.88
N VAL A 157 16.57 -8.30 4.71
CA VAL A 157 15.77 -7.15 5.15
C VAL A 157 15.37 -6.36 3.91
N MET A 158 14.08 -6.13 3.73
CA MET A 158 13.54 -5.22 2.72
C MET A 158 12.81 -4.09 3.43
N LEU A 159 13.10 -2.85 3.04
CA LEU A 159 12.47 -1.65 3.56
C LEU A 159 11.90 -0.87 2.38
N PHE A 160 10.63 -0.48 2.49
CA PHE A 160 9.95 0.31 1.47
C PHE A 160 8.84 1.14 2.09
N SER A 161 8.44 2.21 1.41
CA SER A 161 7.21 2.93 1.75
C SER A 161 6.08 2.57 0.78
N ASP A 162 4.87 2.77 1.25
CA ASP A 162 3.62 2.67 0.49
C ASP A 162 3.46 3.82 -0.52
N HIS A 163 3.83 5.04 -0.14
CA HIS A 163 3.81 6.22 -1.00
C HIS A 163 4.84 7.28 -0.58
N GLY A 164 4.80 8.42 -1.27
CA GLY A 164 5.48 9.66 -0.86
C GLY A 164 4.49 10.68 -0.28
N MET A 165 4.83 11.98 -0.31
CA MET A 165 4.07 13.06 0.30
C MET A 165 4.22 14.36 -0.50
N THR A 166 3.12 15.06 -0.79
CA THR A 166 3.12 16.38 -1.44
C THR A 166 2.68 17.45 -0.47
N LYS A 167 3.30 18.63 -0.56
CA LYS A 167 2.86 19.82 0.19
C LYS A 167 1.50 20.30 -0.30
N ILE A 168 0.59 20.59 0.62
CA ILE A 168 -0.72 21.18 0.30
C ILE A 168 -0.82 22.62 0.80
N LYS A 169 -1.73 23.39 0.19
CA LYS A 169 -2.11 24.72 0.68
C LYS A 169 -3.48 24.65 1.33
N TRP A 170 -3.52 24.20 2.59
CA TRP A 170 -4.74 24.01 3.35
C TRP A 170 -5.58 25.29 3.41
N MET A 171 -6.90 25.17 3.27
CA MET A 171 -7.89 26.26 3.15
C MET A 171 -7.76 27.23 1.96
N GLU A 172 -6.59 27.36 1.35
CA GLU A 172 -6.40 28.18 0.14
C GLU A 172 -6.79 27.44 -1.13
N LYS A 173 -6.39 26.17 -1.24
CA LYS A 173 -6.61 25.32 -2.43
C LYS A 173 -7.58 24.19 -2.14
N VAL A 174 -8.79 24.55 -1.71
CA VAL A 174 -9.87 23.60 -1.43
C VAL A 174 -10.94 23.69 -2.51
N ILE A 175 -11.28 22.55 -3.11
CA ILE A 175 -12.42 22.38 -4.00
C ILE A 175 -13.61 21.95 -3.14
N GLU A 176 -14.56 22.86 -2.95
CA GLU A 176 -15.78 22.65 -2.15
C GLU A 176 -16.91 22.16 -3.07
N LEU A 177 -17.27 20.88 -2.95
CA LEU A 177 -18.22 20.23 -3.86
C LEU A 177 -19.63 20.81 -3.78
N ASP A 178 -20.06 21.23 -2.59
CA ASP A 178 -21.40 21.80 -2.35
C ASP A 178 -21.64 23.15 -3.04
N LYS A 179 -20.59 23.79 -3.57
CA LYS A 179 -20.69 24.98 -4.44
C LYS A 179 -21.07 24.67 -5.87
N TYR A 180 -20.92 23.42 -6.31
CA TYR A 180 -21.12 23.01 -7.70
C TYR A 180 -22.27 22.01 -7.87
N ILE A 181 -22.57 21.23 -6.83
CA ILE A 181 -23.62 20.21 -6.84
C ILE A 181 -24.45 20.27 -5.57
N HIS A 182 -25.70 19.78 -5.64
CA HIS A 182 -26.48 19.57 -4.44
C HIS A 182 -26.11 18.24 -3.81
N MET A 183 -25.70 18.27 -2.54
CA MET A 183 -25.35 17.03 -1.81
C MET A 183 -26.53 16.06 -1.66
N SER A 184 -27.77 16.54 -1.80
CA SER A 184 -28.97 15.70 -1.87
C SER A 184 -29.04 14.83 -3.15
N ASP A 185 -28.23 15.10 -4.18
CA ASP A 185 -28.09 14.28 -5.38
C ASP A 185 -27.10 13.11 -5.19
N ILE A 186 -26.37 13.08 -4.06
CA ILE A 186 -25.35 12.09 -3.70
C ILE A 186 -25.92 11.10 -2.66
N VAL A 187 -25.77 9.80 -2.94
CA VAL A 187 -26.12 8.71 -2.02
C VAL A 187 -25.00 8.51 -1.00
N LYS A 188 -23.75 8.46 -1.48
CA LYS A 188 -22.56 8.29 -0.63
C LYS A 188 -21.37 9.07 -1.18
N MET A 189 -20.58 9.63 -0.28
CA MET A 189 -19.29 10.25 -0.55
C MET A 189 -18.23 9.62 0.36
N MET A 190 -17.08 9.23 -0.21
CA MET A 190 -15.89 8.70 0.49
C MET A 190 -14.66 9.03 -0.34
N ASP A 191 -13.49 9.44 0.13
CA ASP A 191 -13.10 10.19 1.31
C ASP A 191 -13.27 11.71 1.02
N ARG A 192 -12.41 12.53 1.60
CA ARG A 192 -11.94 13.86 1.19
C ARG A 192 -10.46 13.78 0.79
N GLY A 193 -9.95 14.82 0.12
CA GLY A 193 -8.54 14.95 -0.23
C GLY A 193 -8.28 14.83 -1.74
N PRO A 194 -7.17 14.21 -2.18
CA PRO A 194 -6.82 14.13 -3.59
C PRO A 194 -7.73 13.24 -4.41
N VAL A 195 -8.34 12.23 -3.79
CA VAL A 195 -9.25 11.30 -4.46
C VAL A 195 -10.53 11.22 -3.67
N VAL A 196 -11.65 11.50 -4.33
CA VAL A 196 -13.00 11.42 -3.75
C VAL A 196 -13.89 10.57 -4.64
N SER A 197 -14.53 9.60 -4.05
CA SER A 197 -15.52 8.70 -4.63
C SER A 197 -16.93 9.19 -4.31
N LEU A 198 -17.74 9.32 -5.36
CA LEU A 198 -19.16 9.71 -5.25
C LEU A 198 -20.06 8.66 -5.88
N TRP A 199 -21.01 8.18 -5.10
CA TRP A 199 -22.16 7.41 -5.56
C TRP A 199 -23.35 8.34 -5.70
N THR A 200 -23.72 8.65 -6.93
CA THR A 200 -24.85 9.53 -7.25
C THR A 200 -26.16 8.75 -7.30
N LYS A 201 -27.30 9.45 -7.14
CA LYS A 201 -28.59 8.88 -7.55
C LYS A 201 -28.60 8.65 -9.06
N ASN A 202 -29.29 7.60 -9.52
CA ASN A 202 -29.30 7.22 -10.94
C ASN A 202 -29.84 8.34 -11.84
N ASN A 203 -30.88 9.04 -11.41
CA ASN A 203 -31.50 10.13 -12.17
C ASN A 203 -30.72 11.45 -12.14
N THR A 204 -29.68 11.58 -11.30
CA THR A 204 -28.88 12.82 -11.16
C THR A 204 -27.45 12.67 -11.67
N TYR A 205 -27.01 11.45 -12.02
CA TYR A 205 -25.65 11.17 -12.47
C TYR A 205 -25.14 12.16 -13.53
N GLN A 206 -25.88 12.33 -14.64
CA GLN A 206 -25.46 13.19 -15.75
C GLN A 206 -25.34 14.66 -15.34
N LYS A 207 -26.26 15.14 -14.50
CA LYS A 207 -26.26 16.51 -13.97
C LYS A 207 -25.02 16.72 -13.07
N VAL A 208 -24.75 15.81 -12.15
CA VAL A 208 -23.60 15.87 -11.24
C VAL A 208 -22.29 15.79 -12.04
N TYR A 209 -22.18 14.84 -12.97
CA TYR A 209 -21.01 14.68 -13.82
C TYR A 209 -20.71 15.94 -14.64
N ALA A 210 -21.72 16.50 -15.31
CA ALA A 210 -21.56 17.70 -16.12
C ALA A 210 -21.12 18.91 -15.28
N ALA A 211 -21.73 19.12 -14.11
CA ALA A 211 -21.39 20.21 -13.22
C ALA A 211 -19.95 20.10 -12.68
N LEU A 212 -19.58 18.92 -12.17
CA LEU A 212 -18.23 18.71 -11.63
C LEU A 212 -17.15 18.73 -12.72
N SER A 213 -17.47 18.34 -13.95
CA SER A 213 -16.51 18.35 -15.07
C SER A 213 -16.06 19.77 -15.47
N GLN A 214 -16.79 20.81 -15.06
CA GLN A 214 -16.39 22.22 -15.27
C GLN A 214 -15.49 22.76 -14.15
N VAL A 215 -15.30 22.03 -13.06
CA VAL A 215 -14.54 22.49 -11.90
C VAL A 215 -13.05 22.42 -12.20
N PRO A 216 -12.31 23.54 -12.09
CA PRO A 216 -10.88 23.55 -12.39
C PRO A 216 -10.08 22.81 -11.30
N ASN A 217 -8.87 22.39 -11.66
CA ASN A 217 -7.90 21.74 -10.77
C ASN A 217 -8.32 20.36 -10.23
N MET A 218 -9.32 19.73 -10.83
CA MET A 218 -9.59 18.31 -10.67
C MET A 218 -10.04 17.69 -11.98
N LYS A 219 -9.95 16.36 -12.05
CA LYS A 219 -10.55 15.53 -13.08
C LYS A 219 -11.68 14.73 -12.48
N VAL A 220 -12.76 14.60 -13.24
CA VAL A 220 -13.92 13.79 -12.90
C VAL A 220 -13.92 12.61 -13.86
N TYR A 221 -13.91 11.40 -13.32
CA TYR A 221 -13.97 10.18 -14.12
C TYR A 221 -15.27 9.45 -13.82
N GLY A 222 -16.07 9.21 -14.85
CA GLY A 222 -16.98 8.08 -14.83
C GLY A 222 -16.17 6.78 -14.75
N ARG A 223 -16.74 5.74 -14.14
CA ARG A 223 -16.02 4.48 -13.88
C ARG A 223 -15.23 3.95 -15.09
N GLN A 224 -15.82 3.99 -16.29
CA GLN A 224 -15.16 3.48 -17.50
C GLN A 224 -14.05 4.40 -18.04
N ASP A 225 -14.11 5.68 -17.71
CA ASP A 225 -13.20 6.74 -18.18
C ASP A 225 -11.95 6.88 -17.30
N ILE A 226 -11.94 6.22 -16.13
CA ILE A 226 -10.76 6.15 -15.26
C ILE A 226 -9.57 5.58 -16.06
N PRO A 227 -8.40 6.26 -16.08
CA PRO A 227 -7.25 5.83 -16.86
C PRO A 227 -6.85 4.39 -16.60
N LYS A 228 -6.70 3.59 -17.66
CA LYS A 228 -6.33 2.16 -17.56
C LYS A 228 -5.07 1.92 -16.73
N ARG A 229 -4.08 2.84 -16.80
CA ARG A 229 -2.81 2.75 -16.06
C ARG A 229 -2.96 2.82 -14.54
N PHE A 230 -4.10 3.29 -14.03
CA PHE A 230 -4.36 3.28 -12.58
C PHE A 230 -4.68 1.88 -12.07
N HIS A 231 -5.08 0.94 -12.94
CA HIS A 231 -5.51 -0.40 -12.54
C HIS A 231 -6.51 -0.35 -11.38
N TYR A 232 -7.52 0.51 -11.55
CA TYR A 232 -8.47 0.89 -10.51
C TYR A 232 -9.91 0.55 -10.89
N ARG A 233 -10.35 0.94 -12.10
CA ARG A 233 -11.75 0.95 -12.55
C ARG A 233 -12.55 -0.35 -12.44
N ASN A 234 -11.88 -1.50 -12.43
CA ASN A 234 -12.54 -2.80 -12.31
C ASN A 234 -12.74 -3.23 -10.85
N GLY A 235 -12.20 -2.49 -9.88
CA GLY A 235 -12.32 -2.81 -8.47
C GLY A 235 -13.78 -2.84 -7.99
N LYS A 236 -14.08 -3.75 -7.07
CA LYS A 236 -15.44 -3.97 -6.57
C LYS A 236 -16.07 -2.69 -5.99
N PHE A 237 -15.30 -1.93 -5.21
CA PHE A 237 -15.76 -0.75 -4.47
C PHE A 237 -15.51 0.58 -5.18
N VAL A 238 -15.32 0.56 -6.51
CA VAL A 238 -15.17 1.78 -7.30
C VAL A 238 -16.53 2.44 -7.53
N SER A 239 -16.60 3.71 -7.16
CA SER A 239 -17.79 4.56 -7.25
C SER A 239 -18.25 4.91 -8.67
N HIS A 240 -19.44 5.51 -8.77
CA HIS A 240 -19.97 6.03 -10.03
C HIS A 240 -19.07 7.12 -10.63
N LEU A 241 -18.61 8.04 -9.78
CA LEU A 241 -17.70 9.13 -10.12
C LEU A 241 -16.49 9.12 -9.20
N THR A 242 -15.29 9.04 -9.78
CA THR A 242 -14.02 9.22 -9.08
C THR A 242 -13.45 10.59 -9.44
N LEU A 243 -13.31 11.45 -8.44
CA LEU A 243 -12.71 12.77 -8.56
C LEU A 243 -11.22 12.67 -8.19
N VAL A 244 -10.36 13.29 -8.98
CA VAL A 244 -8.90 13.29 -8.77
C VAL A 244 -8.40 14.73 -8.86
N ALA A 245 -7.90 15.27 -7.75
CA ALA A 245 -7.35 16.62 -7.67
C ALA A 245 -5.98 16.71 -8.35
N GLU A 246 -5.65 17.89 -8.86
CA GLU A 246 -4.27 18.24 -9.22
C GLU A 246 -3.40 18.39 -7.96
N PRO A 247 -2.07 18.15 -8.02
CA PRO A 247 -1.18 18.24 -6.87
C PRO A 247 -1.32 19.54 -6.06
N GLY A 248 -1.43 19.39 -4.73
CA GLY A 248 -1.57 20.50 -3.79
C GLY A 248 -3.00 21.04 -3.64
N TRP A 249 -3.95 20.59 -4.48
CA TRP A 249 -5.38 20.82 -4.28
C TRP A 249 -6.00 19.72 -3.41
N PHE A 250 -7.06 20.09 -2.69
CA PHE A 250 -7.76 19.21 -1.77
C PHE A 250 -9.27 19.28 -2.04
N ILE A 251 -9.93 18.14 -2.23
CA ILE A 251 -11.38 18.09 -2.46
C ILE A 251 -12.08 17.82 -1.13
N ALA A 252 -13.12 18.58 -0.82
CA ALA A 252 -13.96 18.38 0.35
C ALA A 252 -15.41 18.68 0.00
N GLU A 253 -16.35 18.18 0.81
CA GLU A 253 -17.75 18.59 0.67
C GLU A 253 -17.86 20.11 0.84
N ASN A 254 -17.36 20.60 1.99
CA ASN A 254 -17.31 22.01 2.36
C ASN A 254 -16.07 22.22 3.25
N LYS A 255 -15.35 23.34 3.07
CA LYS A 255 -14.11 23.59 3.83
C LYS A 255 -14.37 23.87 5.32
N GLU A 256 -15.54 24.35 5.69
CA GLU A 256 -15.95 24.62 7.08
C GLU A 256 -16.07 23.32 7.90
N LYS A 257 -16.26 22.18 7.23
CA LYS A 257 -16.28 20.84 7.84
C LYS A 257 -14.88 20.23 8.01
N LEU A 258 -13.83 20.87 7.49
CA LEU A 258 -12.47 20.39 7.65
C LEU A 258 -11.95 20.72 9.05
N PRO A 259 -11.14 19.82 9.67
CA PRO A 259 -10.53 20.09 10.97
C PRO A 259 -9.57 21.28 10.86
N PHE A 260 -9.44 22.01 11.97
CA PHE A 260 -8.51 23.12 12.12
C PHE A 260 -7.97 23.16 13.54
N TRP A 261 -6.73 23.64 13.71
CA TRP A 261 -6.21 23.90 15.04
C TRP A 261 -6.92 25.14 15.58
N LYS A 262 -7.69 24.97 16.66
CA LYS A 262 -8.20 26.09 17.44
C LYS A 262 -7.13 26.50 18.44
N ASN A 263 -6.43 27.59 18.16
CA ASN A 263 -5.74 28.33 19.20
C ASN A 263 -6.71 29.41 19.71
N ASP A 264 -6.87 29.54 21.02
CA ASP A 264 -7.85 30.44 21.67
C ASP A 264 -7.65 31.95 21.37
N SER A 265 -6.72 32.32 20.50
CA SER A 265 -6.31 33.71 20.27
C SER A 265 -6.04 34.07 18.79
N GLY A 266 -6.33 33.17 17.84
CA GLY A 266 -6.01 33.40 16.43
C GLY A 266 -7.05 32.84 15.44
N PRO A 267 -6.99 33.26 14.17
CA PRO A 267 -7.79 32.63 13.12
C PRO A 267 -7.43 31.13 13.00
N PRO A 268 -8.38 30.27 12.57
CA PRO A 268 -8.11 28.86 12.29
C PRO A 268 -6.84 28.69 11.46
N SER A 269 -5.88 27.90 11.97
CA SER A 269 -4.64 27.59 11.24
C SER A 269 -4.71 26.22 10.56
N ALA A 270 -3.78 25.98 9.64
CA ALA A 270 -3.76 24.76 8.82
C ALA A 270 -3.61 23.50 9.67
N TRP A 271 -4.59 22.59 9.63
CA TRP A 271 -4.52 21.28 10.31
C TRP A 271 -3.52 20.36 9.63
N GLN A 272 -3.42 20.44 8.29
CA GLN A 272 -2.53 19.64 7.46
C GLN A 272 -1.68 20.53 6.56
N ASN A 273 -0.46 20.10 6.31
CA ASN A 273 0.54 20.77 5.47
C ASN A 273 1.12 19.84 4.39
N GLY A 274 0.94 18.52 4.54
CA GLY A 274 1.18 17.52 3.50
C GLY A 274 -0.05 16.65 3.26
N TRP A 275 -0.13 16.03 2.08
CA TRP A 275 -1.07 14.94 1.79
C TRP A 275 -0.55 14.04 0.65
N HIS A 276 -1.19 12.88 0.47
CA HIS A 276 -0.84 11.87 -0.54
C HIS A 276 -2.08 11.24 -1.18
N GLY A 277 -1.88 10.40 -2.20
CA GLY A 277 -2.97 9.79 -2.97
C GLY A 277 -3.27 10.47 -4.30
N TYR A 278 -2.51 11.50 -4.66
CA TYR A 278 -2.49 12.06 -6.01
C TYR A 278 -2.01 11.00 -7.03
N ASP A 279 -2.04 11.37 -8.30
CA ASP A 279 -1.55 10.53 -9.39
C ASP A 279 -0.15 9.95 -9.12
N ASN A 280 -0.03 8.62 -9.21
CA ASN A 280 1.19 7.89 -8.91
C ASN A 280 2.38 8.19 -9.85
N GLN A 281 2.17 8.96 -10.92
CA GLN A 281 3.25 9.42 -11.78
C GLN A 281 4.00 10.64 -11.24
N PHE A 282 3.42 11.39 -10.29
CA PHE A 282 4.11 12.51 -9.66
C PHE A 282 5.29 12.00 -8.83
N VAL A 283 6.42 12.70 -8.93
CA VAL A 283 7.67 12.30 -8.24
C VAL A 283 7.47 12.28 -6.73
N ASP A 284 6.76 13.27 -6.20
CA ASP A 284 6.41 13.37 -4.78
C ASP A 284 5.57 12.19 -4.26
N MET A 285 4.86 11.45 -5.13
CA MET A 285 4.05 10.29 -4.75
C MET A 285 4.85 8.98 -4.77
N ARG A 286 6.11 9.01 -5.22
CA ARG A 286 6.95 7.81 -5.25
C ARG A 286 7.38 7.43 -3.85
N GLY A 287 7.23 6.16 -3.51
CA GLY A 287 7.86 5.58 -2.34
C GLY A 287 9.34 5.25 -2.58
N PHE A 288 10.00 4.78 -1.54
CA PHE A 288 11.38 4.28 -1.61
C PHE A 288 11.44 2.75 -1.50
N PHE A 289 12.56 2.16 -1.92
CA PHE A 289 12.87 0.74 -1.75
C PHE A 289 14.35 0.56 -1.45
N LEU A 290 14.66 -0.18 -0.40
CA LEU A 290 16.00 -0.61 0.01
C LEU A 290 15.94 -2.10 0.36
N ALA A 291 16.98 -2.84 0.04
CA ALA A 291 17.10 -4.24 0.44
C ALA A 291 18.56 -4.59 0.76
N ALA A 292 18.74 -5.45 1.75
CA ALA A 292 20.04 -5.95 2.16
C ALA A 292 19.91 -7.39 2.68
N GLY A 293 20.93 -8.21 2.46
CA GLY A 293 20.93 -9.60 2.92
C GLY A 293 21.68 -10.53 1.97
N PRO A 294 21.80 -11.82 2.31
CA PRO A 294 22.57 -12.79 1.54
C PRO A 294 22.03 -13.02 0.11
N ASP A 295 20.74 -12.81 -0.13
CA ASP A 295 20.15 -13.00 -1.46
C ASP A 295 20.29 -11.77 -2.37
N PHE A 296 20.67 -10.61 -1.83
CA PHE A 296 20.77 -9.36 -2.58
C PHE A 296 22.22 -9.03 -2.96
N LYS A 297 22.41 -8.50 -4.17
CA LYS A 297 23.69 -7.92 -4.58
C LYS A 297 23.99 -6.69 -3.74
N GLN A 298 25.27 -6.53 -3.42
CA GLN A 298 25.76 -5.37 -2.68
C GLN A 298 26.10 -4.22 -3.63
N ASN A 299 25.98 -2.98 -3.14
CA ASN A 299 26.35 -1.77 -3.86
C ASN A 299 25.66 -1.60 -5.22
N VAL A 300 24.41 -2.07 -5.34
CA VAL A 300 23.59 -1.92 -6.55
C VAL A 300 22.60 -0.77 -6.36
N ARG A 301 22.58 0.14 -7.34
CA ARG A 301 21.53 1.15 -7.48
C ARG A 301 20.65 0.79 -8.69
N ALA A 302 19.36 0.60 -8.44
CA ALA A 302 18.39 0.25 -9.46
C ALA A 302 17.73 1.47 -10.10
N ALA A 303 17.25 1.30 -11.34
CA ALA A 303 16.20 2.14 -11.89
C ALA A 303 14.88 1.94 -11.11
N PRO A 304 13.91 2.87 -11.20
CA PRO A 304 12.63 2.72 -10.51
C PRO A 304 11.94 1.39 -10.83
N ILE A 305 11.45 0.73 -9.79
CA ILE A 305 10.60 -0.46 -9.87
C ILE A 305 9.15 -0.08 -9.51
N GLN A 306 8.20 -1.00 -9.69
CA GLN A 306 6.83 -0.82 -9.23
C GLN A 306 6.61 -1.55 -7.91
N ALA A 307 5.73 -1.04 -7.05
CA ALA A 307 5.41 -1.67 -5.76
C ALA A 307 4.92 -3.13 -5.89
N VAL A 308 4.24 -3.45 -6.99
CA VAL A 308 3.81 -4.84 -7.30
C VAL A 308 4.99 -5.80 -7.51
N ASP A 309 6.17 -5.30 -7.90
CA ASP A 309 7.35 -6.13 -8.16
C ASP A 309 7.97 -6.67 -6.86
N ILE A 310 7.80 -5.94 -5.75
CA ILE A 310 8.34 -6.28 -4.43
C ILE A 310 7.82 -7.64 -3.96
N TYR A 311 6.59 -8.03 -4.34
CA TYR A 311 6.04 -9.35 -4.04
C TYR A 311 6.91 -10.49 -4.56
N ASN A 312 7.42 -10.38 -5.78
CA ASN A 312 8.26 -11.42 -6.36
C ASN A 312 9.62 -11.52 -5.65
N LEU A 313 10.18 -10.38 -5.21
CA LEU A 313 11.40 -10.38 -4.39
C LEU A 313 11.15 -11.07 -3.04
N MET A 314 10.05 -10.75 -2.35
CA MET A 314 9.72 -11.39 -1.08
C MET A 314 9.52 -12.90 -1.23
N CYS A 315 8.76 -13.34 -2.24
CA CYS A 315 8.60 -14.75 -2.58
C CYS A 315 9.95 -15.44 -2.84
N TRP A 316 10.83 -14.80 -3.62
CA TRP A 316 12.15 -15.34 -3.92
C TRP A 316 13.02 -15.55 -2.68
N THR A 317 13.12 -14.53 -1.82
CA THR A 317 13.93 -14.59 -0.58
C THR A 317 13.36 -15.57 0.44
N LEU A 318 12.05 -15.81 0.39
CA LEU A 318 11.38 -16.78 1.25
C LEU A 318 11.34 -18.17 0.62
N ARG A 319 11.81 -18.38 -0.62
CA ARG A 319 11.73 -19.66 -1.35
C ARG A 319 10.30 -20.18 -1.48
N VAL A 320 9.36 -19.29 -1.79
CA VAL A 320 7.95 -19.63 -2.05
C VAL A 320 7.62 -19.34 -3.50
N ASP A 321 6.88 -20.24 -4.15
CA ASP A 321 6.36 -20.01 -5.49
C ASP A 321 5.38 -18.83 -5.46
N PRO A 322 5.61 -17.75 -6.24
CA PRO A 322 4.71 -16.62 -6.25
C PRO A 322 3.36 -17.03 -6.86
N LEU A 323 2.26 -16.60 -6.23
CA LEU A 323 0.95 -16.67 -6.86
C LEU A 323 0.91 -15.74 -8.09
N PRO A 324 -0.02 -15.94 -9.04
CA PRO A 324 -0.17 -15.02 -10.15
C PRO A 324 -0.30 -13.59 -9.63
N ASN A 325 0.46 -12.67 -10.20
CA ASN A 325 0.58 -11.29 -9.72
C ASN A 325 0.89 -10.35 -10.90
N ASN A 326 0.88 -9.04 -10.64
CA ASN A 326 1.10 -8.00 -11.63
C ASN A 326 2.55 -7.49 -11.68
N GLY A 327 3.42 -7.98 -10.81
CA GLY A 327 4.85 -7.66 -10.81
C GLY A 327 5.57 -8.26 -12.03
N SER A 328 6.60 -7.58 -12.52
CA SER A 328 7.48 -8.10 -13.57
C SER A 328 8.83 -8.49 -13.01
N TRP A 329 9.14 -9.78 -13.09
CA TRP A 329 10.41 -10.33 -12.63
C TRP A 329 11.64 -9.65 -13.26
N SER A 330 11.57 -9.35 -14.57
CA SER A 330 12.66 -8.68 -15.29
C SER A 330 13.02 -7.28 -14.77
N ARG A 331 12.13 -6.62 -14.00
CA ARG A 331 12.43 -5.34 -13.36
C ARG A 331 13.22 -5.46 -12.06
N VAL A 332 13.31 -6.66 -11.47
CA VAL A 332 13.87 -6.83 -10.12
C VAL A 332 14.90 -7.96 -10.02
N GLU A 333 14.94 -8.90 -10.96
CA GLU A 333 15.84 -10.07 -10.87
C GLU A 333 17.31 -9.70 -10.77
N PHE A 334 17.71 -8.58 -11.39
CA PHE A 334 19.10 -8.13 -11.37
C PHE A 334 19.57 -7.68 -9.97
N LEU A 335 18.65 -7.40 -9.04
CA LEU A 335 18.94 -7.05 -7.65
C LEU A 335 19.48 -8.23 -6.83
N LEU A 336 19.21 -9.45 -7.28
CA LEU A 336 19.50 -10.67 -6.54
C LEU A 336 20.85 -11.26 -6.93
N ASN A 337 21.52 -11.89 -5.97
CA ASN A 337 22.69 -12.70 -6.23
C ASN A 337 22.30 -13.89 -7.10
N SER A 338 23.17 -14.21 -8.06
CA SER A 338 23.07 -15.45 -8.83
C SER A 338 23.52 -16.61 -7.95
N SER A 339 22.68 -17.05 -7.00
CA SER A 339 22.90 -18.28 -6.23
C SER A 339 21.84 -19.31 -6.62
N ASP A 340 22.29 -20.24 -7.48
CA ASP A 340 21.80 -21.58 -7.80
C ASP A 340 20.29 -21.89 -7.74
N ASP A 341 19.68 -21.76 -8.91
CA ASP A 341 19.05 -22.86 -9.66
C ASP A 341 17.97 -23.77 -9.01
N LEU A 342 16.98 -23.18 -8.35
CA LEU A 342 15.68 -23.88 -8.13
C LEU A 342 14.60 -23.53 -9.17
N PHE A 343 14.71 -22.38 -9.84
CA PHE A 343 13.72 -21.96 -10.85
C PHE A 343 14.15 -22.20 -12.31
N GLN A 344 15.46 -22.34 -12.59
CA GLN A 344 15.91 -22.67 -13.94
C GLN A 344 15.69 -24.16 -14.24
N THR A 345 15.91 -25.04 -13.27
CA THR A 345 15.54 -26.46 -13.37
C THR A 345 14.07 -26.64 -13.76
N ARG A 346 13.08 -26.02 -13.07
CA ARG A 346 11.65 -26.17 -13.44
C ARG A 346 11.27 -25.64 -14.84
N LYS A 347 11.92 -24.56 -15.32
CA LYS A 347 11.73 -24.07 -16.71
C LYS A 347 12.33 -25.03 -17.75
N LEU A 348 13.41 -25.74 -17.41
CA LEU A 348 13.97 -26.79 -18.24
C LEU A 348 13.04 -28.01 -18.30
N TRP A 349 12.46 -28.43 -17.17
CA TRP A 349 11.51 -29.55 -17.13
C TRP A 349 10.23 -29.29 -17.94
N THR A 350 9.64 -28.09 -17.82
CA THR A 350 8.44 -27.73 -18.61
C THR A 350 8.73 -27.67 -20.11
N ARG A 351 9.91 -27.19 -20.52
CA ARG A 351 10.33 -27.26 -21.93
C ARG A 351 10.62 -28.69 -22.40
N PHE A 352 11.17 -29.54 -21.54
CA PHE A 352 11.39 -30.97 -21.85
C PHE A 352 10.09 -31.73 -22.04
N PHE A 353 9.07 -31.49 -21.22
CA PHE A 353 7.76 -32.13 -21.37
C PHE A 353 6.99 -31.63 -22.61
N CYS A 354 7.11 -30.35 -22.99
CA CYS A 354 6.55 -29.86 -24.24
C CYS A 354 7.23 -30.47 -25.47
N LEU A 355 8.56 -30.70 -25.43
CA LEU A 355 9.30 -31.39 -26.50
C LEU A 355 8.97 -32.89 -26.57
N LEU A 356 8.82 -33.59 -25.43
CA LEU A 356 8.39 -34.99 -25.42
C LEU A 356 6.96 -35.15 -25.95
N GLY A 357 6.04 -34.24 -25.60
CA GLY A 357 4.68 -34.25 -26.13
C GLY A 357 4.63 -34.05 -27.65
N PHE A 358 5.54 -33.24 -28.20
CA PHE A 358 5.70 -33.06 -29.65
C PHE A 358 6.39 -34.24 -30.35
N LEU A 359 7.29 -34.97 -29.67
CA LEU A 359 7.94 -36.17 -30.24
C LEU A 359 7.02 -37.39 -30.20
N LEU A 360 6.20 -37.54 -29.15
CA LEU A 360 5.23 -38.62 -29.01
C LEU A 360 4.03 -38.50 -29.96
N SER A 361 3.73 -37.30 -30.47
CA SER A 361 2.70 -37.10 -31.51
C SER A 361 3.17 -37.48 -32.92
N TYR A 362 4.49 -37.64 -33.14
CA TYR A 362 5.07 -38.10 -34.41
C TYR A 362 5.35 -39.61 -34.46
N MET A 363 5.23 -40.33 -33.34
CA MET A 363 5.45 -41.79 -33.26
C MET A 363 4.16 -42.62 -33.34
N LYS A 364 3.02 -42.01 -33.70
CA LYS A 364 1.81 -42.73 -34.12
C LYS A 364 1.68 -42.67 -35.65
N VAL A 365 2.41 -43.54 -36.32
CA VAL A 365 2.11 -44.03 -37.67
C VAL A 365 1.94 -45.54 -37.57
#